data_AF-A0A1C3RFH9-F1
#
_entry.id   AF-A0A1C3RFH9-F1
#
_cell.length_a   1.000
_cell.length_b   1.000
_cell.length_c   1.000
_cell.angle_alpha   90.00
_cell.angle_beta   90.00
_cell.angle_gamma   90.00
#
_symmetry.space_group_name_H-M   'P 1'
#
loop_
_entity.id
_entity.type
_entity.pdbx_description
1 polymer ?
#
loop_
_entity_poly.entity_id
_entity_poly.type
_entity_poly.pdbx_seq_one_letter_code
_entity_poly.pdbx_strand_id
1 'polypeptide(L)'
;MISSTLFYVHDPMCSWCWGHCPQWQKLKKNLPDTVMVKNIVGGLAPDSDAPMPMAQQQAISGYWKKIEGLLGTQFNYDFWTKNTPRRSTYPACRAVIAARWQNAEEKMILAIQEAYYLRAMNPSDQETHLQLASELDLDTGRFEADLNSQKLEQAFSEELQFAQSLPIHGFPSMVLQHDEKLYAIPLDYQDYRSGLTAITEIISQGA
;
A
#
# COMPACT_ATOMS: atom_id res chain seq x y z
N MET A 1 -4.45 -17.78 23.90
CA MET A 1 -5.20 -16.56 23.53
C MET A 1 -5.41 -16.61 22.05
N ILE A 2 -6.67 -16.52 21.61
CA ILE A 2 -7.00 -16.41 20.18
C ILE A 2 -6.42 -15.08 19.69
N SER A 3 -5.59 -15.12 18.65
CA SER A 3 -4.94 -13.94 18.09
C SER A 3 -5.53 -13.64 16.73
N SER A 4 -6.13 -12.46 16.58
CA SER A 4 -6.68 -11.98 15.32
C SER A 4 -5.70 -11.03 14.65
N THR A 5 -5.34 -11.29 13.39
CA THR A 5 -4.51 -10.37 12.59
C THR A 5 -5.24 -9.99 11.31
N LEU A 6 -5.48 -8.69 11.12
CA LEU A 6 -5.98 -8.14 9.87
C LEU A 6 -4.80 -7.76 8.96
N PHE A 7 -4.64 -8.49 7.88
CA PHE A 7 -3.71 -8.15 6.81
C PHE A 7 -4.35 -7.16 5.85
N TYR A 8 -3.70 -6.01 5.64
CA TYR A 8 -4.04 -5.06 4.59
C TYR A 8 -3.02 -5.18 3.46
N VAL A 9 -3.43 -5.85 2.38
CA VAL A 9 -2.56 -6.08 1.23
C VAL A 9 -2.72 -4.92 0.24
N HIS A 10 -1.62 -4.22 -0.04
CA HIS A 10 -1.65 -3.00 -0.83
C HIS A 10 -0.37 -2.81 -1.67
N ASP A 11 -0.38 -1.80 -2.53
CA ASP A 11 0.81 -1.29 -3.20
C ASP A 11 0.82 0.25 -3.07
N PRO A 12 1.95 0.90 -2.72
CA PRO A 12 2.00 2.36 -2.56
C PRO A 12 1.62 3.15 -3.82
N MET A 13 1.75 2.54 -5.00
CA MET A 13 1.41 3.13 -6.30
C MET A 13 0.07 2.66 -6.86
N CYS A 14 -0.72 1.89 -6.10
CA CYS A 14 -2.08 1.53 -6.48
C CYS A 14 -3.05 2.69 -6.20
N SER A 15 -3.64 3.26 -7.26
CA SER A 15 -4.54 4.42 -7.13
C SER A 15 -5.82 4.10 -6.35
N TRP A 16 -6.31 2.86 -6.42
CA TRP A 16 -7.44 2.42 -5.59
C TRP A 16 -7.04 2.29 -4.12
N CYS A 17 -5.80 1.88 -3.79
CA CYS A 17 -5.32 1.93 -2.41
C CYS A 17 -5.32 3.36 -1.87
N TRP A 18 -4.92 4.34 -2.69
CA TRP A 18 -4.99 5.76 -2.33
C TRP A 18 -6.45 6.21 -2.10
N GLY A 19 -7.35 5.91 -3.03
CA GLY A 19 -8.77 6.23 -2.88
C GLY A 19 -9.43 5.59 -1.65
N HIS A 20 -8.97 4.42 -1.23
CA HIS A 20 -9.46 3.72 -0.03
C HIS A 20 -8.88 4.27 1.29
N CYS A 21 -7.78 5.02 1.26
CA CYS A 21 -7.06 5.48 2.45
C CYS A 21 -7.98 6.10 3.53
N PRO A 22 -8.95 6.99 3.21
CA PRO A 22 -9.85 7.55 4.22
C PRO A 22 -10.70 6.51 4.95
N GLN A 23 -11.20 5.49 4.25
CA GLN A 23 -11.99 4.42 4.87
C GLN A 23 -11.11 3.43 5.61
N TRP A 24 -9.91 3.14 5.09
CA TRP A 24 -8.92 2.32 5.80
C TRP A 24 -8.56 2.90 7.16
N GLN A 25 -8.29 4.21 7.25
CA GLN A 25 -7.96 4.86 8.53
C GLN A 25 -9.14 4.83 9.51
N LYS A 26 -10.37 5.00 9.02
CA LYS A 26 -11.58 4.84 9.85
C LYS A 26 -11.76 3.41 10.34
N LEU A 27 -11.54 2.42 9.48
CA LEU A 27 -11.61 1.01 9.85
C LEU A 27 -10.60 0.71 10.96
N LYS A 28 -9.31 1.02 10.74
CA LYS A 28 -8.24 0.80 11.73
C LYS A 28 -8.57 1.41 13.09
N LYS A 29 -9.10 2.63 13.12
CA LYS A 29 -9.45 3.34 14.35
C LYS A 29 -10.61 2.69 15.12
N ASN A 30 -11.50 1.96 14.44
CA ASN A 30 -12.68 1.33 15.04
C ASN A 30 -12.55 -0.20 15.17
N LEU A 31 -11.38 -0.77 14.87
CA LEU A 31 -11.13 -2.19 15.13
C LEU A 31 -11.12 -2.47 16.63
N PRO A 32 -11.55 -3.68 17.05
CA PRO A 32 -11.31 -4.13 18.41
C PRO A 32 -9.80 -4.11 18.74
N ASP A 33 -9.44 -3.70 19.95
CA ASP A 33 -8.03 -3.64 20.41
C ASP A 33 -7.32 -5.01 20.37
N THR A 34 -8.08 -6.10 20.28
CA THR A 34 -7.58 -7.48 20.14
C THR A 34 -7.14 -7.83 18.72
N VAL A 35 -7.43 -6.99 17.72
CA VAL A 35 -7.06 -7.21 16.32
C VAL A 35 -5.78 -6.46 15.99
N MET A 36 -4.70 -7.21 15.73
CA MET A 36 -3.47 -6.63 15.21
C MET A 36 -3.62 -6.31 13.72
N VAL A 37 -3.12 -5.16 13.29
CA VAL A 37 -3.09 -4.79 11.87
C VAL A 37 -1.68 -4.98 11.33
N LYS A 38 -1.55 -5.60 10.15
CA LYS A 38 -0.30 -5.71 9.42
C LYS A 38 -0.49 -5.27 7.97
N ASN A 39 0.30 -4.30 7.52
CA ASN A 39 0.36 -3.95 6.10
C ASN A 39 1.24 -4.97 5.38
N ILE A 40 0.80 -5.39 4.21
CA ILE A 40 1.52 -6.34 3.35
C ILE A 40 1.68 -5.71 1.97
N VAL A 41 2.91 -5.49 1.52
CA VAL A 41 3.15 -5.01 0.15
C VAL A 41 2.93 -6.13 -0.85
N GLY A 42 2.04 -5.91 -1.83
CA GLY A 42 1.62 -6.92 -2.79
C GLY A 42 2.38 -6.92 -4.12
N GLY A 43 3.11 -5.84 -4.43
CA GLY A 43 3.91 -5.73 -5.66
C GLY A 43 3.07 -5.71 -6.95
N LEU A 44 2.58 -4.53 -7.32
CA LEU A 44 1.71 -4.34 -8.48
C LEU A 44 2.44 -4.40 -9.84
N ALA A 45 3.73 -4.05 -9.91
CA ALA A 45 4.54 -4.24 -11.12
C ALA A 45 6.04 -4.40 -10.80
N PRO A 46 6.75 -5.30 -11.52
CA PRO A 46 8.15 -5.61 -11.28
C PRO A 46 9.10 -4.43 -11.57
N ASP A 47 10.37 -4.60 -11.22
CA ASP A 47 11.44 -3.66 -11.55
C ASP A 47 11.54 -3.43 -13.06
N SER A 48 11.62 -2.17 -13.46
CA SER A 48 11.78 -1.77 -14.86
C SER A 48 12.23 -0.32 -14.98
N ASP A 49 13.25 -0.11 -15.82
CA ASP A 49 13.70 1.22 -16.24
C ASP A 49 13.00 1.73 -17.50
N ALA A 50 12.16 0.89 -18.12
CA ALA A 50 11.47 1.27 -19.35
C ALA A 50 10.38 2.32 -19.07
N PRO A 51 10.32 3.40 -19.86
CA PRO A 51 9.20 4.32 -19.83
C PRO A 51 7.88 3.57 -20.07
N MET A 52 6.86 3.94 -19.30
CA MET A 52 5.53 3.36 -19.41
C MET A 52 4.94 3.67 -20.79
N PRO A 53 4.43 2.67 -21.53
CA PRO A 53 3.77 2.91 -22.81
C PRO A 53 2.59 3.89 -22.69
N MET A 54 2.40 4.76 -23.70
CA MET A 54 1.38 5.81 -23.66
C MET A 54 -0.04 5.28 -23.40
N ALA A 55 -0.41 4.14 -23.99
CA ALA A 55 -1.70 3.51 -23.76
C ALA A 55 -1.91 3.11 -22.29
N GLN A 56 -0.85 2.67 -21.61
CA GLN A 56 -0.89 2.33 -20.19
C GLN A 56 -0.97 3.58 -19.31
N GLN A 57 -0.25 4.66 -19.67
CA GLN A 57 -0.38 5.95 -19.00
C GLN A 57 -1.83 6.48 -19.06
N GLN A 58 -2.44 6.43 -20.25
CA GLN A 58 -3.83 6.83 -20.47
C GLN A 58 -4.81 5.98 -19.67
N ALA A 59 -4.60 4.66 -19.60
CA ALA A 59 -5.43 3.76 -18.80
C ALA A 59 -5.36 4.11 -17.30
N ILE A 60 -4.15 4.29 -16.74
CA ILE A 60 -3.97 4.60 -15.32
C ILE A 60 -4.51 6.00 -14.98
N SER A 61 -4.24 7.00 -15.84
CA SER A 61 -4.83 8.34 -15.72
C SER A 61 -6.38 8.29 -15.76
N GLY A 62 -6.95 7.40 -16.58
CA GLY A 62 -8.38 7.13 -16.60
C GLY A 62 -8.91 6.56 -15.29
N TYR A 63 -8.16 5.68 -14.62
CA TYR A 63 -8.51 5.21 -13.28
C TYR A 63 -8.50 6.33 -12.25
N TRP A 64 -7.54 7.27 -12.30
CA TRP A 64 -7.51 8.42 -11.40
C TRP A 64 -8.78 9.27 -11.53
N LYS A 65 -9.18 9.60 -12.76
CA LYS A 65 -10.44 10.33 -13.04
C LYS A 65 -11.67 9.59 -12.51
N LYS A 66 -11.70 8.27 -12.68
CA LYS A 66 -12.80 7.43 -12.17
C LYS A 66 -12.87 7.49 -10.64
N ILE A 67 -11.72 7.36 -9.97
CA ILE A 67 -11.62 7.39 -8.50
C ILE A 67 -12.01 8.78 -7.98
N GLU A 68 -11.50 9.85 -8.59
CA GLU A 68 -11.84 11.24 -8.29
C GLU A 68 -13.35 11.47 -8.39
N GLY A 69 -13.99 11.04 -9.49
CA GLY A 69 -15.43 11.19 -9.67
C GLY A 69 -16.29 10.36 -8.70
N LEU A 70 -15.82 9.19 -8.29
CA LEU A 70 -16.57 8.30 -7.38
C LEU A 70 -16.39 8.63 -5.90
N LEU A 71 -15.20 9.08 -5.51
CA LEU A 71 -14.78 9.19 -4.11
C LEU A 71 -14.37 10.61 -3.70
N GLY A 72 -14.24 11.54 -4.64
CA GLY A 72 -13.69 12.87 -4.40
C GLY A 72 -12.18 12.87 -4.08
N THR A 73 -11.48 11.77 -4.37
CA THR A 73 -10.03 11.64 -4.14
C THR A 73 -9.28 12.62 -5.03
N GLN A 74 -8.34 13.36 -4.44
CA GLN A 74 -7.55 14.35 -5.15
C GLN A 74 -6.39 13.70 -5.91
N PHE A 75 -6.15 14.22 -7.11
CA PHE A 75 -5.01 13.86 -7.96
C PHE A 75 -4.43 15.11 -8.63
N ASN A 76 -3.10 15.15 -8.72
CA ASN A 76 -2.35 16.14 -9.47
C ASN A 76 -1.94 15.53 -10.82
N TYR A 77 -2.65 15.94 -11.88
CA TYR A 77 -2.45 15.42 -13.22
C TYR A 77 -1.16 15.93 -13.90
N ASP A 78 -0.45 16.90 -13.31
CA ASP A 78 0.88 17.31 -13.77
C ASP A 78 1.87 16.14 -13.78
N PHE A 79 1.63 15.09 -12.98
CA PHE A 79 2.44 13.89 -12.99
C PHE A 79 2.63 13.36 -14.43
N TRP A 80 1.56 13.30 -15.21
CA TRP A 80 1.57 12.72 -16.56
C TRP A 80 2.29 13.58 -17.61
N THR A 81 2.44 14.89 -17.35
CA THR A 81 3.02 15.84 -18.31
C THR A 81 4.43 16.29 -17.93
N LYS A 82 4.77 16.23 -16.64
CA LYS A 82 6.06 16.68 -16.09
C LYS A 82 7.02 15.56 -15.73
N ASN A 83 6.62 14.30 -15.90
CA ASN A 83 7.46 13.13 -15.58
C ASN A 83 7.59 12.17 -16.75
N THR A 84 8.48 11.20 -16.58
CA THR A 84 8.57 9.99 -17.42
C THR A 84 8.15 8.79 -16.55
N PRO A 85 6.84 8.46 -16.50
CA PRO A 85 6.34 7.41 -15.62
C PRO A 85 6.94 6.05 -15.98
N ARG A 86 7.20 5.21 -14.99
CA ARG A 86 7.58 3.81 -15.19
C ARG A 86 6.54 2.89 -14.57
N ARG A 87 6.25 1.77 -15.25
CA ARG A 87 5.42 0.71 -14.68
C ARG A 87 6.28 -0.19 -13.80
N SER A 88 6.74 0.37 -12.69
CA SER A 88 7.60 -0.31 -11.73
C SER A 88 7.24 0.13 -10.32
N THR A 89 6.70 -0.78 -9.50
CA THR A 89 6.20 -0.45 -8.15
C THR A 89 6.99 -1.13 -7.05
N TYR A 90 7.75 -2.19 -7.37
CA TYR A 90 8.61 -2.87 -6.40
C TYR A 90 9.58 -1.94 -5.67
N PRO A 91 10.18 -0.90 -6.30
CA PRO A 91 11.02 0.07 -5.58
C PRO A 91 10.26 0.77 -4.43
N ALA A 92 9.01 1.19 -4.66
CA ALA A 92 8.18 1.82 -3.64
C ALA A 92 7.80 0.82 -2.52
N CYS A 93 7.54 -0.45 -2.85
CA CYS A 93 7.32 -1.50 -1.86
C CYS A 93 8.54 -1.72 -0.95
N ARG A 94 9.74 -1.76 -1.55
CA ARG A 94 11.02 -1.86 -0.83
C ARG A 94 11.27 -0.66 0.08
N ALA A 95 10.95 0.56 -0.37
CA ALA A 95 11.02 1.76 0.46
C ALA A 95 10.12 1.69 1.70
N VAL A 96 8.91 1.14 1.56
CA VAL A 96 8.00 0.91 2.70
C VAL A 96 8.60 -0.09 3.69
N ILE A 97 9.18 -1.20 3.21
CA ILE A 97 9.84 -2.19 4.08
C ILE A 97 11.05 -1.59 4.81
N ALA A 98 11.89 -0.82 4.12
CA ALA A 98 13.04 -0.15 4.73
C ALA A 98 12.58 0.83 5.83
N ALA A 99 11.54 1.62 5.57
CA ALA A 99 10.95 2.53 6.55
C ALA A 99 10.31 1.78 7.73
N ARG A 100 9.71 0.60 7.50
CA ARG A 100 9.17 -0.28 8.55
C ARG A 100 10.24 -0.66 9.57
N TRP A 101 11.48 -0.91 9.14
CA TRP A 101 12.61 -1.21 10.05
C TRP A 101 13.08 -0.02 10.89
N GLN A 102 12.53 1.17 10.62
CA GLN A 102 12.69 2.38 11.41
C GLN A 102 11.36 2.84 12.04
N ASN A 103 10.36 1.96 12.16
CA ASN A 103 9.03 2.25 12.72
C ASN A 103 8.25 3.36 11.98
N ALA A 104 8.50 3.52 10.68
CA ALA A 104 7.92 4.58 9.86
C ALA A 104 7.11 4.06 8.66
N GLU A 105 6.65 2.80 8.71
CA GLU A 105 5.92 2.15 7.62
C GLU A 105 4.72 2.99 7.15
N GLU A 106 3.77 3.29 8.03
CA GLU A 106 2.55 4.01 7.65
C GLU A 106 2.83 5.43 7.14
N LYS A 107 3.84 6.09 7.72
CA LYS A 107 4.28 7.42 7.29
C LYS A 107 4.87 7.36 5.88
N MET A 108 5.69 6.35 5.58
CA MET A 108 6.30 6.19 4.26
C MET A 108 5.26 5.82 3.20
N ILE A 109 4.28 4.97 3.53
CA ILE A 109 3.16 4.66 2.62
C ILE A 109 2.44 5.96 2.22
N LEU A 110 2.04 6.76 3.21
CA LEU A 110 1.35 8.02 2.96
C LEU A 110 2.23 9.00 2.18
N ALA A 111 3.51 9.15 2.56
CA ALA A 111 4.44 10.05 1.91
C ALA A 111 4.65 9.69 0.42
N ILE A 112 4.78 8.40 0.09
CA ILE A 112 4.88 7.94 -1.31
C ILE A 112 3.58 8.23 -2.08
N GLN A 113 2.43 7.98 -1.45
CA GLN A 113 1.13 8.27 -2.06
C GLN A 113 0.98 9.78 -2.34
N GLU A 114 1.31 10.64 -1.38
CA GLU A 114 1.25 12.10 -1.56
C GLU A 114 2.28 12.60 -2.59
N ALA A 115 3.50 12.04 -2.58
CA ALA A 115 4.53 12.33 -3.58
C ALA A 115 4.03 12.04 -5.01
N TYR A 116 3.42 10.87 -5.20
CA TYR A 116 2.91 10.44 -6.48
C TYR A 116 1.65 11.21 -6.89
N TYR A 117 0.62 11.17 -6.06
CA TYR A 117 -0.72 11.61 -6.42
C TYR A 117 -0.94 13.11 -6.23
N LEU A 118 -0.16 13.81 -5.41
CA LEU A 118 -0.37 15.24 -5.12
C LEU A 118 0.81 16.12 -5.54
N ARG A 119 2.04 15.61 -5.44
CA ARG A 119 3.27 16.39 -5.70
C ARG A 119 3.86 16.16 -7.08
N ALA A 120 3.29 15.26 -7.89
CA ALA A 120 3.76 14.93 -9.23
C ALA A 120 5.24 14.49 -9.26
N MET A 121 5.67 13.70 -8.28
CA MET A 121 7.01 13.10 -8.22
C MET A 121 6.96 11.65 -8.74
N ASN A 122 8.09 11.11 -9.21
CA ASN A 122 8.19 9.71 -9.64
C ASN A 122 8.35 8.77 -8.44
N PRO A 123 7.32 7.96 -8.09
CA PRO A 123 7.41 7.04 -6.96
C PRO A 123 8.26 5.79 -7.27
N SER A 124 8.71 5.59 -8.51
CA SER A 124 9.61 4.50 -8.88
C SER A 124 11.09 4.87 -8.69
N ASP A 125 11.41 6.13 -8.39
CA ASP A 125 12.77 6.62 -8.27
C ASP A 125 13.27 6.52 -6.83
N GLN A 126 14.47 5.97 -6.64
CA GLN A 126 15.13 5.93 -5.32
C GLN A 126 15.40 7.34 -4.77
N GLU A 127 15.67 8.33 -5.64
CA GLU A 127 15.83 9.72 -5.23
C GLU A 127 14.59 10.26 -4.52
N THR A 128 13.40 9.98 -5.06
CA THR A 128 12.13 10.30 -4.40
C THR A 128 12.07 9.63 -3.02
N HIS A 129 12.42 8.34 -2.89
CA HIS A 129 12.36 7.65 -1.61
C HIS A 129 13.32 8.23 -0.57
N LEU A 130 14.54 8.59 -0.97
CA LEU A 130 15.53 9.23 -0.10
C LEU A 130 15.08 10.61 0.36
N GLN A 131 14.49 11.40 -0.54
CA GLN A 131 13.89 12.69 -0.18
C GLN A 131 12.78 12.50 0.85
N LEU A 132 11.85 11.55 0.62
CA LEU A 132 10.76 11.27 1.55
C LEU A 132 11.26 10.74 2.89
N ALA A 133 12.29 9.90 2.90
CA ALA A 133 12.92 9.43 4.14
C ALA A 133 13.51 10.59 4.94
N SER A 134 14.13 11.57 4.28
CA SER A 134 14.62 12.79 4.91
C SER A 134 13.48 13.66 5.45
N GLU A 135 12.38 13.81 4.71
CA GLU A 135 11.19 14.59 5.14
C GLU A 135 10.48 13.96 6.35
N LEU A 136 10.67 12.64 6.56
CA LEU A 136 10.13 11.87 7.67
C LEU A 136 11.11 11.73 8.86
N ASP A 137 12.23 12.45 8.84
CA ASP A 137 13.29 12.41 9.86
C ASP A 137 13.87 11.01 10.10
N LEU A 138 13.95 10.18 9.05
CA LEU A 138 14.59 8.87 9.13
C LEU A 138 16.12 8.99 9.04
N ASP A 139 16.83 7.96 9.51
CA ASP A 139 18.25 7.82 9.22
C ASP A 139 18.39 7.46 7.73
N THR A 140 18.67 8.48 6.90
CA THR A 140 18.75 8.36 5.44
C THR A 140 19.93 7.49 5.00
N GLY A 141 21.05 7.53 5.71
CA GLY A 141 22.21 6.67 5.42
C GLY A 141 21.90 5.20 5.69
N ARG A 142 21.24 4.89 6.81
CA ARG A 142 20.73 3.55 7.08
C ARG A 142 19.66 3.13 6.08
N PHE A 143 18.72 4.02 5.77
CA PHE A 143 17.63 3.73 4.83
C PHE A 143 18.16 3.39 3.43
N GLU A 144 19.13 4.16 2.93
CA GLU A 144 19.79 3.88 1.65
C GLU A 144 20.56 2.56 1.67
N ALA A 145 21.30 2.27 2.75
CA ALA A 145 22.00 1.00 2.89
C ALA A 145 21.03 -0.19 2.93
N ASP A 146 19.90 -0.06 3.64
CA ASP A 146 18.85 -1.08 3.72
C ASP A 146 18.21 -1.30 2.34
N LEU A 147 17.91 -0.24 1.58
CA LEU A 147 17.36 -0.32 0.22
C LEU A 147 18.21 -1.16 -0.75
N ASN A 148 19.53 -1.12 -0.58
CA ASN A 148 20.49 -1.84 -1.41
C ASN A 148 20.91 -3.21 -0.83
N SER A 149 20.29 -3.63 0.27
CA SER A 149 20.70 -4.84 0.99
C SER A 149 20.01 -6.10 0.47
N GLN A 150 20.73 -7.22 0.45
CA GLN A 150 20.14 -8.54 0.17
C GLN A 150 19.06 -8.94 1.18
N LYS A 151 19.20 -8.49 2.43
CA LYS A 151 18.22 -8.72 3.50
C LYS A 151 16.86 -8.13 3.13
N LEU A 152 16.85 -6.92 2.56
CA LEU A 152 15.62 -6.25 2.16
C LEU A 152 15.00 -6.94 0.94
N GLU A 153 15.81 -7.36 -0.03
CA GLU A 153 15.31 -8.11 -1.18
C GLU A 153 14.67 -9.43 -0.76
N GLN A 154 15.29 -10.14 0.18
CA GLN A 154 14.72 -11.37 0.75
C GLN A 154 13.40 -11.09 1.47
N ALA A 155 13.35 -10.08 2.35
CA ALA A 155 12.14 -9.72 3.07
C ALA A 155 11.00 -9.31 2.12
N PHE A 156 11.32 -8.58 1.05
CA PHE A 156 10.36 -8.22 0.01
C PHE A 156 9.86 -9.45 -0.75
N SER A 157 10.74 -10.37 -1.13
CA SER A 157 10.36 -11.63 -1.81
C SER A 157 9.44 -12.49 -0.94
N GLU A 158 9.74 -12.61 0.36
CA GLU A 158 8.90 -13.32 1.33
C GLU A 158 7.51 -12.67 1.47
N GLU A 159 7.44 -11.33 1.47
CA GLU A 159 6.18 -10.59 1.57
C GLU A 159 5.32 -10.72 0.30
N LEU A 160 5.94 -10.74 -0.89
CA LEU A 160 5.25 -11.04 -2.15
C LEU A 160 4.67 -12.46 -2.16
N GLN A 161 5.45 -13.46 -1.74
CA GLN A 161 4.99 -14.84 -1.65
C GLN A 161 3.84 -14.98 -0.65
N PHE A 162 3.95 -14.31 0.49
CA PHE A 162 2.87 -14.27 1.47
C PHE A 162 1.61 -13.64 0.89
N ALA A 163 1.71 -12.47 0.24
CA ALA A 163 0.57 -11.81 -0.40
C ALA A 163 -0.12 -12.72 -1.45
N GLN A 164 0.66 -13.47 -2.23
CA GLN A 164 0.15 -14.43 -3.23
C GLN A 164 -0.52 -15.66 -2.61
N SER A 165 -0.16 -16.02 -1.37
CA SER A 165 -0.79 -17.14 -0.65
C SER A 165 -2.17 -16.79 -0.07
N LEU A 166 -2.48 -15.49 0.04
CA LEU A 166 -3.75 -15.01 0.58
C LEU A 166 -4.88 -15.12 -0.45
N PRO A 167 -6.15 -15.29 -0.03
CA PRO A 167 -7.30 -15.39 -0.91
C PRO A 167 -7.72 -14.01 -1.47
N ILE A 168 -6.88 -13.40 -2.30
CA ILE A 168 -7.05 -12.04 -2.83
C ILE A 168 -7.03 -12.01 -4.37
N HIS A 169 -7.69 -11.02 -4.97
CA HIS A 169 -7.80 -10.88 -6.43
C HIS A 169 -7.31 -9.52 -6.96
N GLY A 170 -6.70 -8.70 -6.11
CA GLY A 170 -6.20 -7.38 -6.48
C GLY A 170 -5.90 -6.51 -5.26
N PHE A 171 -5.60 -5.23 -5.50
CA PHE A 171 -5.27 -4.27 -4.45
C PHE A 171 -6.25 -3.08 -4.41
N PRO A 172 -6.59 -2.57 -3.22
CA PRO A 172 -6.29 -3.18 -1.92
C PRO A 172 -7.14 -4.43 -1.68
N SER A 173 -6.68 -5.28 -0.75
CA SER A 173 -7.46 -6.38 -0.20
C SER A 173 -7.27 -6.46 1.31
N MET A 174 -8.29 -6.95 2.02
CA MET A 174 -8.25 -7.17 3.47
C MET A 174 -8.49 -8.64 3.75
N VAL A 175 -7.63 -9.26 4.57
CA VAL A 175 -7.76 -10.66 4.99
C VAL A 175 -7.58 -10.74 6.49
N LEU A 176 -8.59 -11.27 7.18
CA LEU A 176 -8.51 -11.55 8.61
C LEU A 176 -8.00 -12.97 8.81
N GLN A 177 -6.92 -13.12 9.58
CA GLN A 177 -6.52 -14.38 10.17
C GLN A 177 -7.11 -14.49 11.58
N HIS A 178 -7.89 -15.53 11.83
CA HIS A 178 -8.50 -15.84 13.12
C HIS A 178 -8.50 -17.37 13.31
N ASP A 179 -7.93 -17.86 14.41
CA ASP A 179 -7.77 -19.29 14.70
C ASP A 179 -7.23 -20.11 13.51
N GLU A 180 -6.09 -19.66 12.96
CA GLU A 180 -5.37 -20.24 11.81
C GLU A 180 -6.13 -20.22 10.47
N LYS A 181 -7.38 -19.76 10.46
CA LYS A 181 -8.19 -19.61 9.25
C LYS A 181 -8.06 -18.20 8.67
N LEU A 182 -8.10 -18.14 7.34
CA LEU A 182 -8.07 -16.89 6.58
C LEU A 182 -9.46 -16.57 6.04
N TYR A 183 -9.91 -15.34 6.27
CA TYR A 183 -11.20 -14.83 5.83
C TYR A 183 -10.98 -13.59 4.98
N ALA A 184 -11.42 -13.62 3.72
CA ALA A 184 -11.46 -12.41 2.90
C ALA A 184 -12.50 -11.44 3.48
N ILE A 185 -12.10 -10.20 3.74
CA ILE A 185 -12.97 -9.17 4.30
C ILE A 185 -13.45 -8.27 3.16
N PRO A 186 -14.76 -7.97 3.08
CA PRO A 186 -15.29 -7.11 2.04
C PRO A 186 -14.66 -5.72 2.12
N LEU A 187 -14.31 -5.19 0.95
CA LEU A 187 -13.76 -3.86 0.77
C LEU A 187 -14.86 -2.92 0.27
N ASP A 188 -15.03 -1.78 0.96
CA ASP A 188 -15.94 -0.72 0.55
C ASP A 188 -15.21 0.63 0.58
N TYR A 189 -15.22 1.33 -0.55
CA TYR A 189 -14.51 2.59 -0.72
C TYR A 189 -15.23 3.81 -0.13
N GLN A 190 -16.51 3.67 0.23
CA GLN A 190 -17.33 4.75 0.76
C GLN A 190 -17.71 4.53 2.23
N ASP A 191 -17.77 3.28 2.69
CA ASP A 191 -18.19 2.94 4.06
C ASP A 191 -17.42 1.78 4.69
N TYR A 192 -16.50 2.10 5.60
CA TYR A 192 -15.71 1.10 6.33
C TYR A 192 -16.51 0.11 7.19
N ARG A 193 -17.78 0.40 7.49
CA ARG A 193 -18.59 -0.38 8.45
C ARG A 193 -18.87 -1.79 7.97
N SER A 194 -18.98 -2.03 6.67
CA SER A 194 -19.20 -3.37 6.12
C SER A 194 -18.04 -4.31 6.46
N GLY A 195 -16.79 -3.86 6.28
CA GLY A 195 -15.59 -4.59 6.67
C GLY A 195 -15.49 -4.78 8.18
N LEU A 196 -15.81 -3.76 8.97
CA LEU A 196 -15.82 -3.85 10.44
C LEU A 196 -16.82 -4.89 10.95
N THR A 197 -18.06 -4.87 10.44
CA THR A 197 -19.10 -5.84 10.80
C THR A 197 -18.63 -7.26 10.52
N ALA A 198 -18.11 -7.53 9.31
CA ALA A 198 -17.61 -8.85 8.94
C ALA A 198 -16.49 -9.33 9.90
N ILE A 199 -15.55 -8.45 10.26
CA ILE A 199 -14.47 -8.78 11.21
C ILE A 199 -15.06 -9.14 12.59
N THR A 200 -15.98 -8.32 13.11
CA THR A 200 -16.57 -8.55 14.43
C THR A 200 -17.42 -9.82 14.49
N GLU A 201 -18.13 -10.15 13.41
CA GLU A 201 -18.92 -11.39 13.32
C GLU A 201 -18.02 -12.63 13.31
N ILE A 202 -16.93 -12.61 12.54
CA ILE A 202 -15.96 -13.73 12.50
C ILE A 202 -15.35 -13.97 13.88
N ILE A 203 -14.92 -12.91 14.55
CA ILE A 203 -14.29 -13.01 15.89
C ILE A 203 -15.30 -13.50 16.92
N SER A 204 -16.56 -13.07 16.84
CA SER A 204 -17.61 -13.47 17.78
C SER A 204 -18.09 -14.91 17.58
N GLN A 205 -17.96 -15.47 16.37
CA GLN A 205 -18.33 -16.86 16.08
C GLN A 205 -17.24 -17.88 16.44
N GLY A 206 -15.98 -17.43 16.58
CA GLY A 206 -14.85 -18.24 17.05
C GLY A 206 -14.59 -18.18 18.56
N ALA A 207 -15.27 -17.27 19.28
CA ALA A 207 -15.16 -17.08 20.73
C ALA A 207 -16.02 -18.04 21.56
#